data_AF-A0A8X7QLD0-F1
#
_entry.id   AF-A0A8X7QLD0-F1
#
_cell.length_a   1.000
_cell.length_b   1.000
_cell.length_c   1.000
_cell.angle_alpha   90.00
_cell.angle_beta   90.00
_cell.angle_gamma   90.00
#
_symmetry.space_group_name_H-M   'P 1'
#
loop_
_entity.id
_entity.type
_entity.pdbx_description
1 polymer ?
#
loop_
_entity_poly.entity_id
_entity_poly.type
_entity_poly.pdbx_seq_one_letter_code
_entity_poly.pdbx_strand_id
1 'polypeptide(L)'
;MKSMLNHRAPLISSSSSSSPTNSFITRLLLLLTLLPVSLACLAFILQWRGGGLADPASASVISSTSVPGGGNSDLNHEVFPGMETVSSVSPKAHQSSSSDCSNLARSSSPSFPYYGDWNFGVDSNLKPKICITTSTSAGLDQILPWMFYHKVLGVSTFFLFVEGKAATPTISKVLESIPVSLTNLLVLIVCLLSINVGQCLLQGVKVIYRTKDLEEKQAKSRIWNETWLSSFFYKPCNYELFVKQSLNMEMAIVMAREAGMDWILHLDTDELIYPAGAREHSLRRLLLDVPPNVDMVIFPNYESSVERDDIKDPFTEVSMFKKNYDHLPKDTYFGMYKEATRNNPNYFLTYGNGKSVARVQDHLRPNGAHRWHNYMKTPNEIKLEEAAVLHYTYAKFSDLTSRRDRCGCKPTKEDVKRCFMLDFDRSVSIYNRSTATEEEMLSWYREHVVWGDKEVKTKLLRKGILTRIYSPMVVIQALKESGVFSAVVSSASSTNLSKKNFLASMHKSNSSRSESLTSKDKESQGISARRHLLGAESAVPPLSPPGMEHAGLVTED
;
A
#
# COMPACT_ATOMS: atom_id res chain seq x y z
N MET A 1 8.90 95.49 10.04
CA MET A 1 9.51 95.18 11.36
C MET A 1 8.60 94.23 12.13
N LYS A 2 9.12 93.66 13.24
CA LYS A 2 8.44 92.89 14.33
C LYS A 2 6.90 92.82 14.26
N SER A 3 6.24 91.66 14.17
CA SER A 3 6.22 90.49 15.09
C SER A 3 5.03 90.53 16.08
N MET A 4 4.52 89.32 16.41
CA MET A 4 3.57 88.94 17.47
C MET A 4 2.05 88.90 17.18
N LEU A 5 1.57 87.64 17.16
CA LEU A 5 0.31 87.07 17.69
C LEU A 5 -1.08 87.60 17.26
N ASN A 6 -1.85 86.67 16.66
CA ASN A 6 -3.03 85.99 17.23
C ASN A 6 -3.93 86.78 18.23
N HIS A 7 -5.26 86.66 18.21
CA HIS A 7 -6.19 85.98 17.31
C HIS A 7 -7.62 86.48 17.63
N ARG A 8 -8.53 86.51 16.66
CA ARG A 8 -9.97 86.32 16.92
C ARG A 8 -10.65 85.72 15.68
N ALA A 9 -11.65 84.87 15.90
CA ALA A 9 -12.42 84.20 14.87
C ALA A 9 -13.78 84.89 14.64
N PRO A 10 -14.45 84.58 13.53
CA PRO A 10 -15.91 84.59 13.46
C PRO A 10 -16.49 83.17 13.25
N LEU A 11 -17.75 83.00 13.64
CA LEU A 11 -18.54 81.78 13.44
C LEU A 11 -19.29 81.82 12.10
N ILE A 12 -19.47 80.67 11.46
CA ILE A 12 -20.55 80.40 10.49
C ILE A 12 -21.13 79.00 10.79
N SER A 13 -22.45 78.89 10.80
CA SER A 13 -23.19 77.63 10.97
C SER A 13 -23.33 76.85 9.65
N SER A 14 -23.19 75.53 9.68
CA SER A 14 -23.46 74.65 8.54
C SER A 14 -24.55 73.62 8.85
N SER A 15 -25.36 73.29 7.84
CA SER A 15 -26.45 72.31 7.92
C SER A 15 -26.00 70.90 7.54
N SER A 16 -26.71 69.89 8.06
CA SER A 16 -26.38 68.47 7.97
C SER A 16 -26.60 67.81 6.60
N SER A 17 -25.77 66.83 6.26
CA SER A 17 -26.09 65.75 5.32
C SER A 17 -25.49 64.40 5.81
N SER A 18 -26.21 63.30 5.59
CA SER A 18 -25.89 61.98 6.16
C SER A 18 -25.22 61.03 5.14
N SER A 19 -24.10 60.40 5.52
CA SER A 19 -23.30 59.56 4.60
C SER A 19 -23.86 58.14 4.38
N PRO A 20 -23.63 57.49 3.21
CA PRO A 20 -24.27 56.21 2.87
C PRO A 20 -23.72 54.96 3.59
N THR A 21 -22.56 55.07 4.23
CA THR A 21 -21.73 53.93 4.69
C THR A 21 -22.39 53.06 5.77
N ASN A 22 -23.18 53.66 6.66
CA ASN A 22 -23.83 52.92 7.76
C ASN A 22 -24.80 51.84 7.24
N SER A 23 -25.53 52.09 6.15
CA SER A 23 -26.52 51.15 5.57
C SER A 23 -25.91 49.79 5.23
N PHE A 24 -24.69 49.77 4.67
CA PHE A 24 -24.02 48.54 4.28
C PHE A 24 -23.53 47.74 5.50
N ILE A 25 -22.93 48.42 6.48
CA ILE A 25 -22.41 47.80 7.70
C ILE A 25 -23.56 47.18 8.53
N THR A 26 -24.67 47.90 8.70
CA THR A 26 -25.84 47.36 9.41
C THR A 26 -26.42 46.12 8.70
N ARG A 27 -26.51 46.13 7.36
CA ARG A 27 -26.98 44.96 6.59
C ARG A 27 -26.04 43.76 6.71
N LEU A 28 -24.72 43.99 6.68
CA LEU A 28 -23.71 42.94 6.83
C LEU A 28 -23.76 42.32 8.23
N LEU A 29 -23.87 43.14 9.29
CA LEU A 29 -24.03 42.66 10.67
C LEU A 29 -25.36 41.91 10.88
N LEU A 30 -26.44 42.34 10.23
CA LEU A 30 -27.73 41.64 10.28
C LEU A 30 -27.64 40.25 9.61
N LEU A 31 -26.94 40.16 8.46
CA LEU A 31 -26.71 38.88 7.78
C LEU A 31 -25.83 37.94 8.63
N LEU A 32 -24.74 38.46 9.19
CA LEU A 32 -23.80 37.72 10.06
C LEU A 32 -24.42 37.25 11.39
N THR A 33 -25.56 37.79 11.80
CA THR A 33 -26.26 37.39 13.03
C THR A 33 -27.49 36.53 12.77
N LEU A 34 -28.31 36.85 11.76
CA LEU A 34 -29.48 36.04 11.41
C LEU A 34 -29.12 34.70 10.77
N LEU A 35 -28.06 34.63 9.94
CA LEU A 35 -27.71 33.39 9.23
C LEU A 35 -27.25 32.27 10.20
N PRO A 36 -26.31 32.50 11.15
CA PRO A 36 -25.92 31.45 12.10
C PRO A 36 -27.05 31.04 13.05
N VAL A 37 -27.89 31.99 13.50
CA VAL A 37 -29.03 31.69 14.38
C VAL A 37 -30.07 30.84 13.64
N SER A 38 -30.39 31.16 12.38
CA SER A 38 -31.32 30.37 11.56
C SER A 38 -30.81 28.95 11.33
N LEU A 39 -29.52 28.78 11.05
CA LEU A 39 -28.87 27.47 10.90
C LEU A 39 -28.84 26.69 12.22
N ALA A 40 -28.60 27.34 13.36
CA ALA A 40 -28.62 26.71 14.68
C ALA A 40 -30.04 26.24 15.07
N CYS A 41 -31.08 27.05 14.81
CA CYS A 41 -32.47 26.64 15.01
C CYS A 41 -32.87 25.48 14.10
N LEU A 42 -32.45 25.48 12.83
CA LEU A 42 -32.68 24.38 11.90
C LEU A 42 -31.98 23.08 12.38
N ALA A 43 -30.72 23.18 12.80
CA ALA A 43 -29.98 22.04 13.34
C ALA A 43 -30.62 21.50 14.63
N PHE A 44 -31.07 22.36 15.54
CA PHE A 44 -31.78 21.97 16.76
C PHE A 44 -33.08 21.22 16.45
N ILE A 45 -33.90 21.71 15.51
CA ILE A 45 -35.14 21.04 15.07
C ILE A 45 -34.84 19.66 14.44
N LEU A 46 -33.77 19.54 13.64
CA LEU A 46 -33.35 18.27 13.06
C LEU A 46 -32.75 17.28 14.08
N GLN A 47 -32.20 17.78 15.18
CA GLN A 47 -31.65 16.97 16.28
C GLN A 47 -32.69 16.61 17.36
N TRP A 48 -33.83 17.30 17.40
CA TRP A 48 -34.89 17.08 18.38
C TRP A 48 -35.68 15.78 18.12
N ARG A 49 -35.06 14.64 18.43
CA ARG A 49 -35.76 13.37 18.62
C ARG A 49 -36.35 13.33 20.03
N GLY A 50 -37.62 12.94 20.13
CA GLY A 50 -38.29 12.70 21.42
C GLY A 50 -37.51 11.67 22.25
N GLY A 51 -37.33 11.95 23.54
CA GLY A 51 -36.36 11.24 24.38
C GLY A 51 -36.86 9.98 25.07
N GLY A 52 -35.90 9.23 25.61
CA GLY A 52 -36.10 8.24 26.67
C GLY A 52 -36.31 6.80 26.20
N LEU A 53 -35.25 5.98 26.31
CA LEU A 53 -35.24 4.79 27.18
C LEU A 53 -33.80 4.27 27.34
N ALA A 54 -33.58 3.34 28.28
CA ALA A 54 -32.28 3.11 28.92
C ALA A 54 -31.53 1.85 28.46
N ASP A 55 -30.22 1.86 28.75
CA ASP A 55 -29.23 0.81 28.50
C ASP A 55 -29.15 -0.20 29.68
N PRO A 56 -29.11 -1.53 29.44
CA PRO A 56 -28.89 -2.51 30.50
C PRO A 56 -27.67 -3.43 30.24
N ALA A 57 -26.47 -2.95 30.54
CA ALA A 57 -25.26 -3.79 30.63
C ALA A 57 -24.94 -4.19 32.09
N SER A 58 -25.44 -5.34 32.57
CA SER A 58 -24.93 -6.05 33.76
C SER A 58 -25.60 -7.43 33.97
N ALA A 59 -24.98 -8.27 34.83
CA ALA A 59 -25.30 -9.67 35.14
C ALA A 59 -25.00 -10.70 34.02
N SER A 60 -24.44 -11.89 34.30
CA SER A 60 -23.89 -12.45 35.56
C SER A 60 -22.84 -13.55 35.30
N VAL A 61 -21.93 -13.74 36.25
CA VAL A 61 -20.90 -14.80 36.28
C VAL A 61 -21.38 -16.00 37.13
N ILE A 62 -20.99 -17.25 36.81
CA ILE A 62 -20.59 -18.34 37.75
C ILE A 62 -20.33 -19.71 37.02
N SER A 63 -19.33 -20.45 37.53
CA SER A 63 -18.95 -21.89 37.48
C SER A 63 -19.92 -22.99 36.96
N SER A 64 -19.51 -24.22 36.58
CA SER A 64 -18.17 -24.91 36.53
C SER A 64 -18.21 -26.29 35.83
N THR A 65 -17.05 -26.98 35.71
CA THR A 65 -16.87 -28.47 35.66
C THR A 65 -17.53 -29.27 34.50
N SER A 66 -16.82 -29.66 33.42
CA SER A 66 -15.91 -30.85 33.27
C SER A 66 -16.67 -32.16 32.86
N VAL A 67 -16.10 -33.30 32.40
CA VAL A 67 -14.72 -33.83 32.42
C VAL A 67 -14.10 -34.17 31.00
N PRO A 68 -14.12 -35.37 30.34
CA PRO A 68 -13.03 -35.75 29.41
C PRO A 68 -13.35 -36.35 28.01
N GLY A 69 -12.37 -36.29 27.10
CA GLY A 69 -11.73 -37.52 26.53
C GLY A 69 -11.93 -37.95 25.06
N GLY A 70 -10.84 -37.88 24.26
CA GLY A 70 -10.49 -38.93 23.27
C GLY A 70 -10.41 -38.56 21.77
N GLY A 71 -9.27 -38.85 21.12
CA GLY A 71 -9.16 -39.03 19.66
C GLY A 71 -8.11 -38.19 18.91
N ASN A 72 -6.87 -38.69 18.77
CA ASN A 72 -5.87 -38.14 17.85
C ASN A 72 -6.04 -38.72 16.43
N SER A 73 -5.61 -37.96 15.41
CA SER A 73 -5.14 -38.50 14.13
C SER A 73 -4.13 -37.54 13.50
N ASP A 74 -2.91 -38.01 13.22
CA ASP A 74 -1.78 -37.18 12.79
C ASP A 74 -1.85 -36.74 11.32
N LEU A 75 -1.54 -35.46 11.07
CA LEU A 75 -1.23 -34.93 9.75
C LEU A 75 -0.07 -33.93 9.85
N ASN A 76 1.11 -34.34 9.38
CA ASN A 76 2.30 -33.50 9.33
C ASN A 76 2.17 -32.41 8.26
N HIS A 77 1.65 -31.26 8.67
CA HIS A 77 1.69 -30.03 7.88
C HIS A 77 2.98 -29.25 8.19
N GLU A 78 3.74 -28.83 7.18
CA GLU A 78 4.82 -27.86 7.40
C GLU A 78 4.19 -26.54 7.88
N VAL A 79 4.49 -26.15 9.13
CA VAL A 79 3.92 -24.97 9.76
C VAL A 79 4.65 -23.72 9.28
N PHE A 80 3.92 -22.79 8.65
CA PHE A 80 4.44 -21.49 8.27
C PHE A 80 4.76 -20.64 9.50
N PRO A 81 5.90 -19.92 9.55
CA PRO A 81 6.16 -18.92 10.57
C PRO A 81 5.02 -17.90 10.65
N GLY A 82 4.42 -17.73 11.83
CA GLY A 82 3.24 -16.88 12.03
C GLY A 82 1.89 -17.51 11.69
N MET A 83 1.79 -18.85 11.67
CA MET A 83 0.51 -19.59 11.58
C MET A 83 0.30 -20.48 12.81
N GLU A 84 -0.13 -19.89 13.92
CA GLU A 84 -0.51 -20.64 15.13
C GLU A 84 -1.95 -21.19 15.03
N THR A 85 -2.12 -22.47 15.34
CA THR A 85 -3.39 -23.21 15.23
C THR A 85 -4.21 -23.11 16.50
N VAL A 86 -5.08 -22.09 16.59
CA VAL A 86 -5.98 -21.92 17.72
C VAL A 86 -7.07 -23.01 17.70
N SER A 87 -7.03 -23.92 18.68
CA SER A 87 -7.94 -25.06 18.78
C SER A 87 -9.42 -24.66 18.85
N SER A 88 -10.27 -25.40 18.13
CA SER A 88 -11.69 -25.07 17.97
C SER A 88 -12.56 -25.56 19.13
N VAL A 89 -13.47 -24.68 19.59
CA VAL A 89 -14.61 -25.04 20.45
C VAL A 89 -15.90 -24.43 19.86
N SER A 90 -17.00 -25.17 20.00
CA SER A 90 -18.37 -24.80 19.64
C SER A 90 -19.33 -25.18 20.78
N PRO A 91 -20.43 -24.44 20.95
CA PRO A 91 -21.73 -25.10 21.09
C PRO A 91 -22.79 -24.52 20.13
N LYS A 92 -24.01 -25.06 20.18
CA LYS A 92 -25.02 -24.98 19.10
C LYS A 92 -26.11 -23.91 19.30
N ALA A 93 -26.49 -23.31 18.18
CA ALA A 93 -27.82 -22.84 17.76
C ALA A 93 -28.97 -22.70 18.79
N HIS A 94 -29.61 -21.52 18.77
CA HIS A 94 -31.04 -21.35 19.03
C HIS A 94 -31.81 -21.16 17.71
N GLN A 95 -33.12 -21.43 17.73
CA GLN A 95 -34.03 -21.36 16.57
C GLN A 95 -34.97 -20.15 16.61
N SER A 96 -35.72 -19.96 15.51
CA SER A 96 -36.72 -18.89 15.26
C SER A 96 -36.13 -17.50 14.98
N SER A 97 -36.78 -16.61 14.22
CA SER A 97 -38.06 -16.71 13.49
C SER A 97 -37.96 -16.02 12.11
N SER A 98 -38.95 -16.25 11.24
CA SER A 98 -39.03 -15.71 9.88
C SER A 98 -39.61 -14.29 9.83
N SER A 99 -39.02 -13.40 9.03
CA SER A 99 -39.70 -12.20 8.53
C SER A 99 -39.29 -11.92 7.08
N ASP A 100 -40.26 -11.95 6.16
CA ASP A 100 -40.06 -11.58 4.77
C ASP A 100 -40.00 -10.05 4.61
N CYS A 101 -38.97 -9.56 3.94
CA CYS A 101 -38.88 -8.18 3.45
C CYS A 101 -38.56 -8.19 1.95
N SER A 102 -39.58 -8.52 1.15
CA SER A 102 -39.55 -8.37 -0.30
C SER A 102 -39.90 -6.93 -0.70
N ASN A 103 -39.40 -6.51 -1.87
CA ASN A 103 -39.68 -5.24 -2.55
C ASN A 103 -39.13 -3.95 -1.92
N LEU A 104 -37.96 -3.51 -2.42
CA LEU A 104 -37.74 -2.08 -2.67
C LEU A 104 -36.78 -1.85 -3.87
N ALA A 105 -37.09 -2.47 -5.00
CA ALA A 105 -36.44 -2.16 -6.27
C ALA A 105 -36.99 -0.82 -6.82
N ARG A 106 -36.24 0.28 -6.66
CA ARG A 106 -36.50 1.54 -7.37
C ARG A 106 -35.21 2.22 -7.80
N SER A 107 -35.24 2.81 -8.98
CA SER A 107 -34.08 3.44 -9.63
C SER A 107 -33.84 4.85 -9.12
N SER A 108 -32.72 5.06 -8.44
CA SER A 108 -32.13 6.37 -8.19
C SER A 108 -30.60 6.23 -8.16
N SER A 109 -29.89 6.97 -9.01
CA SER A 109 -28.43 7.05 -8.97
C SER A 109 -28.00 7.57 -7.59
N PRO A 110 -27.13 6.87 -6.84
CA PRO A 110 -26.74 7.30 -5.51
C PRO A 110 -25.74 8.46 -5.59
N SER A 111 -26.25 9.69 -5.66
CA SER A 111 -25.47 10.90 -5.42
C SER A 111 -25.10 10.99 -3.94
N PHE A 112 -24.00 10.36 -3.53
CA PHE A 112 -23.54 10.32 -2.15
C PHE A 112 -23.14 11.73 -1.65
N PRO A 113 -23.88 12.33 -0.69
CA PRO A 113 -23.66 13.73 -0.29
C PRO A 113 -22.46 13.92 0.67
N TYR A 114 -21.62 12.89 0.86
CA TYR A 114 -20.58 12.83 1.90
C TYR A 114 -19.14 12.98 1.36
N TYR A 115 -18.95 13.26 0.07
CA TYR A 115 -17.62 13.38 -0.56
C TYR A 115 -17.25 14.80 -1.01
N GLY A 116 -18.08 15.81 -0.75
CA GLY A 116 -17.86 17.18 -1.24
C GLY A 116 -16.63 17.89 -0.65
N ASP A 117 -16.42 17.78 0.67
CA ASP A 117 -15.52 18.67 1.43
C ASP A 117 -14.35 17.91 2.09
N TRP A 118 -13.54 17.20 1.31
CA TRP A 118 -12.29 16.58 1.78
C TRP A 118 -11.20 17.62 2.06
N ASN A 119 -11.41 18.45 3.09
CA ASN A 119 -10.37 19.27 3.71
C ASN A 119 -9.40 18.35 4.47
N PHE A 120 -8.39 17.83 3.77
CA PHE A 120 -7.26 17.14 4.38
C PHE A 120 -6.62 18.06 5.42
N GLY A 121 -6.76 17.73 6.71
CA GLY A 121 -6.08 18.43 7.79
C GLY A 121 -4.58 18.12 7.78
N VAL A 122 -3.80 18.82 6.95
CA VAL A 122 -2.36 18.55 6.74
C VAL A 122 -1.49 19.38 7.70
N ASP A 123 -1.47 19.02 8.98
CA ASP A 123 -0.36 19.36 9.87
C ASP A 123 0.84 18.43 9.58
N SER A 124 2.06 18.97 9.53
CA SER A 124 3.29 18.19 9.40
C SER A 124 3.58 17.27 10.60
N ASN A 125 2.91 17.50 11.75
CA ASN A 125 3.09 16.77 13.00
C ASN A 125 2.08 15.62 13.20
N LEU A 126 1.25 15.30 12.21
CA LEU A 126 0.20 14.28 12.34
C LEU A 126 0.76 12.92 12.78
N LYS A 127 0.37 12.53 14.00
CA LYS A 127 0.66 11.22 14.59
C LYS A 127 -0.52 10.24 14.38
N PRO A 128 -0.25 8.93 14.29
CA PRO A 128 1.08 8.34 14.10
C PRO A 128 1.62 8.52 12.67
N LYS A 129 2.94 8.54 12.52
CA LYS A 129 3.65 8.45 11.24
C LYS A 129 3.71 6.99 10.81
N ILE A 130 3.20 6.68 9.61
CA ILE A 130 3.09 5.31 9.09
C ILE A 130 3.94 5.19 7.83
N CYS A 131 4.77 4.14 7.73
CA CYS A 131 5.47 3.78 6.51
C CYS A 131 5.01 2.44 5.93
N ILE A 132 5.10 2.32 4.60
CA ILE A 132 5.02 1.05 3.89
C ILE A 132 6.39 0.75 3.29
N THR A 133 6.86 -0.49 3.43
CA THR A 133 7.90 -1.08 2.59
C THR A 133 7.29 -2.06 1.59
N THR A 134 7.85 -2.12 0.38
CA THR A 134 7.43 -3.05 -0.67
C THR A 134 8.61 -3.45 -1.53
N SER A 135 8.53 -4.63 -2.14
CA SER A 135 9.48 -5.11 -3.15
C SER A 135 8.74 -5.27 -4.47
N THR A 136 9.05 -4.45 -5.47
CA THR A 136 8.24 -4.39 -6.71
C THR A 136 9.07 -4.28 -7.98
N SER A 137 8.55 -4.90 -9.04
CA SER A 137 9.04 -4.80 -10.42
C SER A 137 8.00 -4.24 -11.39
N ALA A 138 6.90 -3.70 -10.85
CA ALA A 138 5.73 -3.20 -11.59
C ALA A 138 6.00 -1.87 -12.32
N GLY A 139 5.02 -1.45 -13.14
CA GLY A 139 5.04 -0.14 -13.80
C GLY A 139 4.34 0.97 -13.00
N LEU A 140 4.46 2.22 -13.47
CA LEU A 140 3.79 3.38 -12.86
C LEU A 140 2.26 3.27 -12.87
N ASP A 141 1.72 2.52 -13.85
CA ASP A 141 0.30 2.17 -13.98
C ASP A 141 -0.25 1.44 -12.76
N GLN A 142 0.58 0.65 -12.07
CA GLN A 142 0.22 -0.04 -10.83
C GLN A 142 0.72 0.71 -9.58
N ILE A 143 1.96 1.22 -9.61
CA ILE A 143 2.59 1.83 -8.43
C ILE A 143 1.94 3.17 -8.04
N LEU A 144 1.55 4.02 -9.01
CA LEU A 144 0.97 5.33 -8.67
C LEU A 144 -0.42 5.21 -8.03
N PRO A 145 -1.40 4.45 -8.56
CA PRO A 145 -2.68 4.23 -7.88
C PRO A 145 -2.53 3.65 -6.47
N TRP A 146 -1.72 2.60 -6.33
CA TRP A 146 -1.45 1.93 -5.05
C TRP A 146 -0.87 2.88 -4.01
N MET A 147 0.14 3.67 -4.37
CA MET A 147 0.83 4.57 -3.46
C MET A 147 -0.01 5.78 -3.06
N PHE A 148 -0.69 6.42 -4.03
CA PHE A 148 -1.52 7.59 -3.74
C PHE A 148 -2.78 7.23 -2.95
N TYR A 149 -3.37 6.05 -3.18
CA TYR A 149 -4.43 5.52 -2.32
C TYR A 149 -3.98 5.41 -0.85
N HIS A 150 -2.84 4.75 -0.59
CA HIS A 150 -2.30 4.66 0.78
C HIS A 150 -1.90 6.02 1.37
N LYS A 151 -1.49 7.00 0.54
CA LYS A 151 -1.25 8.37 0.97
C LYS A 151 -2.53 9.08 1.42
N VAL A 152 -3.67 8.84 0.76
CA VAL A 152 -5.00 9.30 1.19
C VAL A 152 -5.40 8.68 2.54
N LEU A 153 -5.08 7.39 2.77
CA LEU A 153 -5.30 6.74 4.07
C LEU A 153 -4.40 7.26 5.22
N GLY A 154 -3.41 8.12 4.93
CA GLY A 154 -2.53 8.73 5.91
C GLY A 154 -1.12 8.12 6.03
N VAL A 155 -0.70 7.27 5.09
CA VAL A 155 0.71 6.83 5.02
C VAL A 155 1.59 8.00 4.56
N SER A 156 2.69 8.27 5.28
CA SER A 156 3.57 9.42 5.03
C SER A 156 4.84 9.08 4.26
N THR A 157 5.30 7.82 4.32
CA THR A 157 6.63 7.42 3.85
C THR A 157 6.58 6.05 3.17
N PHE A 158 7.22 5.92 2.01
CA PHE A 158 7.28 4.67 1.23
C PHE A 158 8.75 4.27 1.00
N PHE A 159 9.10 3.02 1.34
CA PHE A 159 10.38 2.39 1.04
C PHE A 159 10.20 1.40 -0.11
N LEU A 160 10.50 1.85 -1.33
CA LEU A 160 10.28 1.08 -2.56
C LEU A 160 11.57 0.36 -2.97
N PHE A 161 11.66 -0.94 -2.71
CA PHE A 161 12.75 -1.77 -3.25
C PHE A 161 12.40 -2.14 -4.69
N VAL A 162 13.16 -1.61 -5.65
CA VAL A 162 12.81 -1.65 -7.07
C VAL A 162 13.71 -2.58 -7.88
N GLU A 163 13.06 -3.41 -8.70
CA GLU A 163 13.67 -4.28 -9.72
C GLU A 163 12.92 -4.12 -11.05
N GLY A 164 13.33 -4.83 -12.12
CA GLY A 164 12.58 -4.91 -13.38
C GLY A 164 12.15 -3.55 -13.95
N LYS A 165 10.83 -3.36 -14.21
CA LYS A 165 10.31 -2.08 -14.76
C LYS A 165 10.47 -0.94 -13.77
N ALA A 166 10.21 -1.18 -12.47
CA ALA A 166 10.29 -0.17 -11.42
C ALA A 166 11.70 0.45 -11.27
N ALA A 167 12.75 -0.34 -11.53
CA ALA A 167 14.13 0.10 -11.52
C ALA A 167 14.58 0.85 -12.79
N THR A 168 13.77 0.93 -13.84
CA THR A 168 14.17 1.62 -15.09
C THR A 168 14.32 3.13 -14.85
N PRO A 169 15.35 3.80 -15.42
CA PRO A 169 15.60 5.23 -15.19
C PRO A 169 14.47 6.18 -15.60
N THR A 170 13.48 5.72 -16.38
CA THR A 170 12.27 6.48 -16.70
C THR A 170 11.27 6.41 -15.55
N ILE A 171 11.08 5.24 -14.95
CA ILE A 171 10.09 5.01 -13.88
C ILE A 171 10.65 5.45 -12.52
N SER A 172 11.88 5.08 -12.20
CA SER A 172 12.47 5.38 -10.89
C SER A 172 12.61 6.89 -10.65
N LYS A 173 13.00 7.68 -11.67
CA LYS A 173 13.00 9.15 -11.61
C LYS A 173 11.63 9.76 -11.33
N VAL A 174 10.54 9.15 -11.84
CA VAL A 174 9.18 9.60 -11.51
C VAL A 174 8.93 9.38 -10.03
N LEU A 175 9.23 8.19 -9.50
CA LEU A 175 9.05 7.85 -8.09
C LEU A 175 9.89 8.74 -7.16
N GLU A 176 11.16 8.99 -7.49
CA GLU A 176 12.07 9.88 -6.75
C GLU A 176 11.60 11.35 -6.72
N SER A 177 10.85 11.79 -7.74
CA SER A 177 10.39 13.18 -7.86
C SER A 177 9.18 13.54 -6.98
N ILE A 178 8.56 12.56 -6.32
CA ILE A 178 7.25 12.75 -5.67
C ILE A 178 7.40 13.47 -4.32
N PRO A 179 6.82 14.68 -4.16
CA PRO A 179 6.93 15.46 -2.93
C PRO A 179 6.13 14.85 -1.78
N VAL A 180 6.58 15.09 -0.55
CA VAL A 180 5.98 14.50 0.66
C VAL A 180 4.57 15.02 0.89
N SER A 181 4.35 16.33 0.77
CA SER A 181 3.04 16.95 0.97
C SER A 181 2.25 17.15 -0.32
N LEU A 182 0.92 17.08 -0.20
CA LEU A 182 -0.04 17.46 -1.24
C LEU A 182 -0.46 18.95 -1.15
N THR A 183 0.03 19.71 -0.15
CA THR A 183 -0.28 21.15 0.09
C THR A 183 0.28 22.12 -0.96
N ASN A 184 0.65 21.62 -2.14
CA ASN A 184 1.56 22.29 -3.07
C ASN A 184 0.88 23.21 -4.09
N LEU A 185 -0.37 23.62 -3.84
CA LEU A 185 -0.95 24.83 -4.44
C LEU A 185 -0.06 26.06 -4.15
N LEU A 186 0.59 26.10 -2.99
CA LEU A 186 1.55 27.16 -2.65
C LEU A 186 2.94 26.97 -3.30
N VAL A 187 3.40 25.74 -3.50
CA VAL A 187 4.71 25.48 -4.15
C VAL A 187 4.70 25.82 -5.63
N LEU A 188 3.53 25.74 -6.30
CA LEU A 188 3.34 26.28 -7.65
C LEU A 188 3.62 27.79 -7.72
N ILE A 189 3.46 28.53 -6.60
CA ILE A 189 3.67 29.97 -6.50
C ILE A 189 5.08 30.28 -5.96
N VAL A 190 5.56 29.56 -4.94
CA VAL A 190 6.87 29.80 -4.31
C VAL A 190 8.04 29.40 -5.23
N CYS A 191 7.92 28.29 -5.98
CA CYS A 191 8.96 27.91 -6.96
C CYS A 191 9.03 28.84 -8.19
N LEU A 192 8.10 29.79 -8.35
CA LEU A 192 8.19 30.84 -9.37
C LEU A 192 8.92 32.11 -8.88
N LEU A 193 9.26 32.23 -7.58
CA LEU A 193 9.61 33.54 -7.00
C LEU A 193 10.87 33.62 -6.10
N SER A 194 11.58 32.54 -5.75
CA SER A 194 12.82 32.66 -4.95
C SER A 194 13.87 31.57 -5.14
N ILE A 195 15.11 31.94 -4.84
CA ILE A 195 16.37 31.23 -5.10
C ILE A 195 16.79 30.40 -3.86
N ASN A 196 17.73 29.46 -4.06
CA ASN A 196 18.33 28.52 -3.09
C ASN A 196 17.48 27.30 -2.73
N VAL A 197 17.62 26.23 -3.54
CA VAL A 197 17.20 24.87 -3.18
C VAL A 197 18.25 24.25 -2.25
N GLY A 198 18.15 24.54 -0.96
CA GLY A 198 19.02 24.03 0.09
C GLY A 198 18.27 23.31 1.20
N GLN A 199 18.43 21.98 1.28
CA GLN A 199 18.31 21.19 2.52
C GLN A 199 16.95 21.23 3.27
N CYS A 200 15.87 20.81 2.60
CA CYS A 200 14.69 20.26 3.30
C CYS A 200 14.12 19.03 2.56
N LEU A 201 14.85 17.91 2.64
CA LEU A 201 14.48 16.62 2.05
C LEU A 201 14.31 15.54 3.13
N LEU A 202 13.26 15.66 3.94
CA LEU A 202 12.55 14.43 4.32
C LEU A 202 11.88 13.91 3.05
N GLN A 203 12.06 12.64 2.71
CA GLN A 203 11.65 12.10 1.41
C GLN A 203 10.51 11.08 1.60
N GLY A 204 9.34 11.40 1.04
CA GLY A 204 8.11 10.60 1.20
C GLY A 204 8.12 9.31 0.38
N VAL A 205 8.98 9.24 -0.64
CA VAL A 205 9.24 8.04 -1.45
C VAL A 205 10.75 7.86 -1.55
N LYS A 206 11.30 6.92 -0.77
CA LYS A 206 12.70 6.51 -0.85
C LYS A 206 12.77 5.27 -1.75
N VAL A 207 13.41 5.43 -2.91
CA VAL A 207 13.64 4.35 -3.88
C VAL A 207 14.96 3.66 -3.53
N ILE A 208 14.94 2.32 -3.45
CA ILE A 208 16.11 1.49 -3.17
C ILE A 208 16.32 0.54 -4.35
N TYR A 209 17.39 0.77 -5.12
CA TYR A 209 17.76 -0.06 -6.25
C TYR A 209 18.49 -1.32 -5.78
N ARG A 210 18.30 -2.44 -6.48
CA ARG A 210 19.14 -3.63 -6.33
C ARG A 210 20.54 -3.37 -6.90
N THR A 211 21.47 -2.94 -6.05
CA THR A 211 22.90 -2.78 -6.36
C THR A 211 23.74 -3.89 -5.71
N LYS A 212 24.99 -4.09 -6.17
CA LYS A 212 25.93 -5.01 -5.52
C LYS A 212 26.15 -4.64 -4.05
N ASP A 213 26.27 -3.35 -3.73
CA ASP A 213 26.34 -2.83 -2.36
C ASP A 213 25.15 -3.25 -1.48
N LEU A 214 23.95 -3.38 -2.08
CA LEU A 214 22.76 -3.86 -1.37
C LEU A 214 22.86 -5.37 -1.13
N GLU A 215 23.23 -6.13 -2.16
CA GLU A 215 23.40 -7.58 -2.09
C GLU A 215 24.49 -7.98 -1.09
N GLU A 216 25.62 -7.27 -1.06
CA GLU A 216 26.70 -7.49 -0.09
C GLU A 216 26.29 -7.15 1.36
N LYS A 217 25.43 -6.15 1.57
CA LYS A 217 24.87 -5.84 2.88
C LYS A 217 23.87 -6.91 3.31
N GLN A 218 23.03 -7.37 2.38
CA GLN A 218 22.07 -8.43 2.62
C GLN A 218 22.73 -9.79 2.87
N ALA A 219 23.83 -10.12 2.17
CA ALA A 219 24.65 -11.30 2.42
C ALA A 219 25.30 -11.32 3.82
N LYS A 220 25.49 -10.14 4.42
CA LYS A 220 26.01 -9.95 5.80
C LYS A 220 24.91 -9.80 6.85
N SER A 221 23.63 -9.98 6.48
CA SER A 221 22.52 -9.98 7.43
C SER A 221 22.59 -11.20 8.35
N ARG A 222 22.24 -11.00 9.63
CA ARG A 222 21.99 -12.10 10.59
C ARG A 222 20.90 -13.07 10.12
N ILE A 223 20.01 -12.65 9.21
CA ILE A 223 18.87 -13.44 8.76
C ILE A 223 19.30 -14.82 8.24
N TRP A 224 20.48 -14.93 7.60
CA TRP A 224 21.02 -16.22 7.13
C TRP A 224 21.32 -17.24 8.23
N ASN A 225 21.42 -16.81 9.50
CA ASN A 225 21.60 -17.67 10.67
C ASN A 225 20.27 -18.00 11.38
N GLU A 226 19.12 -17.53 10.88
CA GLU A 226 17.82 -17.68 11.52
C GLU A 226 17.12 -19.00 11.16
N THR A 227 16.80 -19.80 12.17
CA THR A 227 16.10 -21.07 11.98
C THR A 227 14.71 -20.91 11.35
N TRP A 228 13.97 -19.83 11.67
CA TRP A 228 12.61 -19.61 11.17
C TRP A 228 12.51 -19.30 9.68
N LEU A 229 13.61 -18.92 9.01
CA LEU A 229 13.66 -18.73 7.55
C LEU A 229 14.51 -19.80 6.84
N SER A 230 15.25 -20.62 7.59
CA SER A 230 16.18 -21.63 7.05
C SER A 230 15.59 -22.56 5.99
N SER A 231 14.33 -23.00 6.15
CA SER A 231 13.64 -23.88 5.21
C SER A 231 13.29 -23.23 3.86
N PHE A 232 13.49 -21.92 3.71
CA PHE A 232 13.26 -21.15 2.49
C PHE A 232 14.58 -20.77 1.76
N PHE A 233 15.74 -20.94 2.40
CA PHE A 233 17.03 -20.61 1.78
C PHE A 233 17.38 -21.55 0.62
N TYR A 234 18.14 -21.01 -0.33
CA TYR A 234 18.68 -21.70 -1.51
C TYR A 234 17.64 -22.40 -2.43
N LYS A 235 16.34 -22.15 -2.19
CA LYS A 235 15.24 -22.53 -3.08
C LYS A 235 14.90 -21.37 -4.03
N PRO A 236 14.65 -21.62 -5.31
CA PRO A 236 14.41 -20.57 -6.31
C PRO A 236 13.01 -19.95 -6.20
N CYS A 237 12.72 -18.97 -7.08
CA CYS A 237 11.37 -18.50 -7.36
C CYS A 237 10.65 -17.87 -6.15
N ASN A 238 9.50 -18.41 -5.72
CA ASN A 238 8.73 -17.80 -4.63
C ASN A 238 9.50 -17.83 -3.30
N TYR A 239 10.34 -18.86 -3.10
CA TYR A 239 11.18 -18.98 -1.90
C TYR A 239 12.26 -17.89 -1.89
N GLU A 240 12.98 -17.71 -3.00
CA GLU A 240 13.96 -16.63 -3.20
C GLU A 240 13.32 -15.25 -3.00
N LEU A 241 12.13 -15.02 -3.58
CA LEU A 241 11.38 -13.78 -3.42
C LEU A 241 10.98 -13.52 -1.95
N PHE A 242 10.55 -14.55 -1.22
CA PHE A 242 10.16 -14.45 0.19
C PHE A 242 11.35 -14.15 1.12
N VAL A 243 12.50 -14.76 0.85
CA VAL A 243 13.77 -14.45 1.54
C VAL A 243 14.21 -13.02 1.22
N LYS A 244 14.16 -12.61 -0.05
CA LYS A 244 14.47 -11.25 -0.51
C LYS A 244 13.56 -10.19 0.13
N GLN A 245 12.25 -10.43 0.18
CA GLN A 245 11.29 -9.54 0.86
C GLN A 245 11.63 -9.42 2.35
N SER A 246 12.00 -10.52 3.01
CA SER A 246 12.42 -10.50 4.43
C SER A 246 13.69 -9.66 4.65
N LEU A 247 14.70 -9.78 3.78
CA LEU A 247 15.92 -8.97 3.81
C LEU A 247 15.64 -7.48 3.55
N ASN A 248 14.76 -7.17 2.59
CA ASN A 248 14.30 -5.81 2.31
C ASN A 248 13.54 -5.22 3.51
N MET A 249 12.70 -6.01 4.19
CA MET A 249 12.00 -5.60 5.42
C MET A 249 12.95 -5.30 6.57
N GLU A 250 14.02 -6.09 6.78
CA GLU A 250 15.02 -5.77 7.81
C GLU A 250 15.68 -4.41 7.56
N MET A 251 16.09 -4.15 6.32
CA MET A 251 16.65 -2.83 5.95
C MET A 251 15.61 -1.71 6.09
N ALA A 252 14.33 -1.99 5.81
CA ALA A 252 13.24 -1.04 6.02
C ALA A 252 12.98 -0.70 7.50
N ILE A 253 13.19 -1.64 8.43
CA ILE A 253 13.12 -1.35 9.87
C ILE A 253 14.17 -0.31 10.26
N VAL A 254 15.42 -0.44 9.79
CA VAL A 254 16.48 0.54 10.04
C VAL A 254 16.08 1.92 9.49
N MET A 255 15.65 1.99 8.23
CA MET A 255 15.23 3.25 7.60
C MET A 255 13.98 3.87 8.26
N ALA A 256 13.06 3.05 8.80
CA ALA A 256 11.89 3.52 9.54
C ALA A 256 12.28 4.11 10.91
N ARG A 257 13.26 3.52 11.59
CA ARG A 257 13.84 4.07 12.83
C ARG A 257 14.55 5.40 12.57
N GLU A 258 15.40 5.46 11.54
CA GLU A 258 16.09 6.69 11.11
C GLU A 258 15.12 7.84 10.78
N ALA A 259 14.01 7.53 10.12
CA ALA A 259 12.98 8.51 9.75
C ALA A 259 12.02 8.89 10.90
N GLY A 260 12.16 8.29 12.09
CA GLY A 260 11.29 8.55 13.24
C GLY A 260 9.83 8.17 12.99
N MET A 261 9.62 7.03 12.31
CA MET A 261 8.30 6.46 12.04
C MET A 261 7.73 5.77 13.29
N ASP A 262 6.41 5.71 13.44
CA ASP A 262 5.75 5.02 14.55
C ASP A 262 5.32 3.59 14.19
N TRP A 263 4.90 3.37 12.93
CA TRP A 263 4.36 2.11 12.43
C TRP A 263 4.94 1.74 11.05
N ILE A 264 5.21 0.45 10.81
CA ILE A 264 5.69 -0.10 9.53
C ILE A 264 4.82 -1.27 9.02
N LEU A 265 4.44 -1.24 7.74
CA LEU A 265 3.83 -2.36 6.99
C LEU A 265 4.76 -2.89 5.90
N HIS A 266 4.66 -4.18 5.58
CA HIS A 266 5.02 -4.70 4.27
C HIS A 266 3.73 -4.98 3.48
N LEU A 267 3.64 -4.43 2.27
CA LEU A 267 2.52 -4.64 1.34
C LEU A 267 3.05 -4.86 -0.06
N ASP A 268 2.44 -5.78 -0.79
CA ASP A 268 2.73 -6.02 -2.20
C ASP A 268 1.93 -5.02 -3.08
N THR A 269 2.41 -4.75 -4.29
CA THR A 269 1.79 -3.72 -5.15
C THR A 269 0.45 -4.13 -5.78
N ASP A 270 -0.04 -5.34 -5.51
CA ASP A 270 -1.42 -5.82 -5.75
C ASP A 270 -2.27 -5.86 -4.45
N GLU A 271 -1.84 -5.20 -3.37
CA GLU A 271 -2.56 -5.16 -2.09
C GLU A 271 -2.95 -3.74 -1.65
N LEU A 272 -4.20 -3.55 -1.20
CA LEU A 272 -4.69 -2.29 -0.65
C LEU A 272 -5.24 -2.48 0.77
N ILE A 273 -4.84 -1.65 1.73
CA ILE A 273 -5.49 -1.62 3.06
C ILE A 273 -6.91 -1.05 2.94
N TYR A 274 -7.89 -1.70 3.55
CA TYR A 274 -9.29 -1.30 3.56
C TYR A 274 -9.76 -1.11 5.02
N PRO A 275 -9.70 0.13 5.55
CA PRO A 275 -10.14 0.44 6.90
C PRO A 275 -11.67 0.64 6.89
N ALA A 276 -12.41 -0.46 7.01
CA ALA A 276 -13.86 -0.54 6.77
C ALA A 276 -14.69 0.19 7.83
N GLY A 277 -14.37 0.02 9.11
CA GLY A 277 -15.06 0.67 10.25
C GLY A 277 -14.38 1.95 10.75
N ALA A 278 -13.16 2.24 10.32
CA ALA A 278 -12.43 3.42 10.77
C ALA A 278 -13.18 4.72 10.42
N ARG A 279 -13.29 5.62 11.41
CA ARG A 279 -13.76 6.99 11.19
C ARG A 279 -12.90 7.65 10.09
N GLU A 280 -13.56 8.44 9.25
CA GLU A 280 -12.95 9.14 8.09
C GLU A 280 -12.27 8.19 7.06
N HIS A 281 -12.51 6.88 7.12
CA HIS A 281 -11.84 5.86 6.29
C HIS A 281 -10.30 5.93 6.42
N SER A 282 -9.78 6.32 7.59
CA SER A 282 -8.38 6.68 7.79
C SER A 282 -7.59 5.58 8.51
N LEU A 283 -6.54 5.07 7.86
CA LEU A 283 -5.57 4.15 8.50
C LEU A 283 -4.80 4.87 9.61
N ARG A 284 -4.54 6.18 9.48
CA ARG A 284 -3.93 6.96 10.56
C ARG A 284 -4.83 7.04 11.79
N ARG A 285 -6.14 7.24 11.63
CA ARG A 285 -7.09 7.23 12.76
C ARG A 285 -7.13 5.86 13.42
N LEU A 286 -7.31 4.81 12.61
CA LEU A 286 -7.32 3.42 13.07
C LEU A 286 -6.10 3.09 13.95
N LEU A 287 -4.89 3.49 13.53
CA LEU A 287 -3.64 3.22 14.25
C LEU A 287 -3.27 4.24 15.33
N LEU A 288 -4.05 5.33 15.47
CA LEU A 288 -4.00 6.25 16.61
C LEU A 288 -4.78 5.68 17.80
N ASP A 289 -5.89 5.00 17.55
CA ASP A 289 -6.77 4.40 18.56
C ASP A 289 -6.24 3.05 19.11
N VAL A 290 -5.14 2.52 18.56
CA VAL A 290 -4.50 1.27 19.04
C VAL A 290 -3.71 1.49 20.34
N PRO A 291 -4.02 0.74 21.42
CA PRO A 291 -3.38 0.91 22.73
C PRO A 291 -1.83 0.83 22.72
N PRO A 292 -1.12 1.61 23.57
CA PRO A 292 0.35 1.65 23.57
C PRO A 292 1.05 0.31 23.84
N ASN A 293 0.40 -0.60 24.56
CA ASN A 293 0.93 -1.93 24.89
C ASN A 293 0.79 -2.95 23.74
N VAL A 294 0.13 -2.61 22.64
CA VAL A 294 0.01 -3.47 21.44
C VAL A 294 1.20 -3.23 20.52
N ASP A 295 1.93 -4.29 20.20
CA ASP A 295 3.13 -4.24 19.34
C ASP A 295 2.81 -4.36 17.85
N MET A 296 1.82 -5.18 17.51
CA MET A 296 1.48 -5.50 16.13
C MET A 296 -0.04 -5.64 15.95
N VAL A 297 -0.52 -5.22 14.77
CA VAL A 297 -1.94 -5.22 14.41
C VAL A 297 -2.09 -5.97 13.09
N ILE A 298 -2.97 -6.98 13.08
CA ILE A 298 -3.24 -7.87 11.95
C ILE A 298 -4.48 -7.40 11.19
N PHE A 299 -4.36 -7.34 9.86
CA PHE A 299 -5.44 -7.12 8.90
C PHE A 299 -5.72 -8.44 8.17
N PRO A 300 -6.82 -9.15 8.47
CA PRO A 300 -7.21 -10.33 7.71
C PRO A 300 -7.41 -10.01 6.22
N ASN A 301 -7.00 -10.91 5.33
CA ASN A 301 -7.06 -10.64 3.89
C ASN A 301 -8.38 -11.03 3.25
N TYR A 302 -8.87 -10.20 2.33
CA TYR A 302 -9.95 -10.51 1.42
C TYR A 302 -9.39 -10.68 0.00
N GLU A 303 -9.73 -11.77 -0.68
CA GLU A 303 -9.18 -12.12 -2.00
C GLU A 303 -10.10 -11.65 -3.13
N SER A 304 -9.55 -10.98 -4.14
CA SER A 304 -10.30 -10.54 -5.32
C SER A 304 -11.00 -11.71 -6.01
N SER A 305 -12.30 -11.52 -6.27
CA SER A 305 -13.18 -12.52 -6.88
C SER A 305 -13.74 -11.95 -8.17
N VAL A 306 -12.98 -12.04 -9.26
CA VAL A 306 -13.30 -11.38 -10.53
C VAL A 306 -14.54 -11.98 -11.20
N GLU A 307 -15.35 -11.14 -11.85
CA GLU A 307 -16.59 -11.55 -12.53
C GLU A 307 -16.47 -11.62 -14.05
N ARG A 308 -15.31 -11.22 -14.59
CA ARG A 308 -14.92 -11.26 -16.01
C ARG A 308 -13.45 -11.66 -16.12
N ASP A 309 -13.05 -12.04 -17.33
CA ASP A 309 -11.67 -12.39 -17.72
C ASP A 309 -10.91 -11.25 -18.42
N ASP A 310 -11.63 -10.23 -18.91
CA ASP A 310 -11.11 -9.14 -19.74
C ASP A 310 -10.46 -7.98 -18.95
N ILE A 311 -10.46 -8.01 -17.62
CA ILE A 311 -9.98 -6.98 -16.70
C ILE A 311 -8.60 -6.42 -17.10
N LYS A 312 -8.46 -5.08 -17.12
CA LYS A 312 -7.23 -4.35 -17.44
C LYS A 312 -6.67 -3.61 -16.22
N ASP A 313 -7.53 -2.98 -15.41
CA ASP A 313 -7.17 -2.34 -14.14
C ASP A 313 -8.01 -2.89 -12.96
N PRO A 314 -7.45 -3.84 -12.19
CA PRO A 314 -8.10 -4.39 -11.01
C PRO A 314 -8.59 -3.36 -10.01
N PHE A 315 -7.86 -2.26 -9.81
CA PHE A 315 -8.21 -1.26 -8.78
C PHE A 315 -9.44 -0.42 -9.15
N THR A 316 -9.77 -0.29 -10.45
CA THR A 316 -10.99 0.40 -10.89
C THR A 316 -12.07 -0.52 -11.49
N GLU A 317 -11.79 -1.80 -11.73
CA GLU A 317 -12.76 -2.75 -12.28
C GLU A 317 -13.24 -3.84 -11.30
N VAL A 318 -12.46 -4.17 -10.26
CA VAL A 318 -12.78 -5.28 -9.34
C VAL A 318 -13.33 -4.75 -8.02
N SER A 319 -14.61 -5.03 -7.77
CA SER A 319 -15.31 -4.66 -6.52
C SER A 319 -15.69 -5.85 -5.64
N MET A 320 -15.64 -7.09 -6.14
CA MET A 320 -16.09 -8.27 -5.39
C MET A 320 -14.90 -9.01 -4.78
N PHE A 321 -15.01 -9.35 -3.49
CA PHE A 321 -13.97 -10.03 -2.71
C PHE A 321 -14.56 -11.15 -1.86
N LYS A 322 -13.77 -12.21 -1.66
CA LYS A 322 -14.03 -13.33 -0.75
C LYS A 322 -13.44 -13.00 0.62
N LYS A 323 -14.27 -12.99 1.67
CA LYS A 323 -13.86 -12.61 3.03
C LYS A 323 -12.96 -13.66 3.69
N ASN A 324 -12.13 -13.21 4.62
CA ASN A 324 -11.37 -14.08 5.52
C ASN A 324 -12.32 -14.81 6.49
N TYR A 325 -11.93 -16.03 6.91
CA TYR A 325 -12.60 -16.79 7.97
C TYR A 325 -12.78 -15.95 9.25
N ASP A 326 -11.77 -15.15 9.61
CA ASP A 326 -11.81 -14.28 10.79
C ASP A 326 -13.01 -13.32 10.80
N HIS A 327 -13.54 -12.93 9.63
CA HIS A 327 -14.65 -11.99 9.49
C HIS A 327 -15.95 -12.68 9.00
N LEU A 328 -16.11 -13.96 9.33
CA LEU A 328 -17.23 -14.81 8.95
C LEU A 328 -17.74 -15.64 10.14
N PRO A 329 -19.07 -15.79 10.33
CA PRO A 329 -19.61 -16.74 11.30
C PRO A 329 -19.17 -18.17 10.96
N LYS A 330 -18.70 -18.94 11.95
CA LYS A 330 -18.15 -20.30 11.76
C LYS A 330 -19.05 -21.18 10.91
N ASP A 331 -20.33 -21.28 11.26
CA ASP A 331 -21.34 -22.09 10.55
C ASP A 331 -21.51 -21.67 9.09
N THR A 332 -21.33 -20.37 8.79
CA THR A 332 -21.42 -19.83 7.42
C THR A 332 -20.17 -20.18 6.62
N TYR A 333 -18.98 -20.11 7.22
CA TYR A 333 -17.73 -20.53 6.57
C TYR A 333 -17.74 -22.04 6.28
N PHE A 334 -17.96 -22.89 7.29
CA PHE A 334 -17.94 -24.34 7.12
C PHE A 334 -19.08 -24.83 6.23
N GLY A 335 -20.30 -24.28 6.39
CA GLY A 335 -21.46 -24.64 5.59
C GLY A 335 -21.37 -24.24 4.11
N MET A 336 -20.55 -23.23 3.78
CA MET A 336 -20.33 -22.77 2.39
C MET A 336 -18.96 -23.16 1.83
N TYR A 337 -18.08 -23.81 2.60
CA TYR A 337 -16.66 -24.01 2.27
C TYR A 337 -16.44 -24.61 0.88
N LYS A 338 -17.12 -25.72 0.56
CA LYS A 338 -17.02 -26.43 -0.72
C LYS A 338 -17.41 -25.56 -1.93
N GLU A 339 -18.36 -24.66 -1.75
CA GLU A 339 -18.83 -23.74 -2.80
C GLU A 339 -17.92 -22.50 -2.92
N ALA A 340 -17.31 -22.09 -1.81
CA ALA A 340 -16.35 -20.99 -1.77
C ALA A 340 -14.97 -21.37 -2.35
N THR A 341 -14.56 -22.64 -2.25
CA THR A 341 -13.26 -23.12 -2.78
C THR A 341 -13.30 -23.48 -4.27
N ARG A 342 -14.45 -23.89 -4.82
CA ARG A 342 -14.57 -24.31 -6.25
C ARG A 342 -13.51 -25.36 -6.65
N ASN A 343 -13.30 -26.37 -5.81
CA ASN A 343 -12.27 -27.42 -5.96
C ASN A 343 -10.80 -26.94 -5.85
N ASN A 344 -10.53 -25.66 -5.57
CA ASN A 344 -9.20 -25.22 -5.14
C ASN A 344 -8.83 -25.93 -3.81
N PRO A 345 -7.59 -26.42 -3.62
CA PRO A 345 -7.19 -27.15 -2.42
C PRO A 345 -7.31 -26.34 -1.12
N ASN A 346 -7.17 -25.01 -1.21
CA ASN A 346 -7.26 -24.08 -0.10
C ASN A 346 -8.50 -23.18 -0.22
N TYR A 347 -8.90 -22.51 0.86
CA TYR A 347 -10.00 -21.55 0.80
C TYR A 347 -9.71 -20.35 -0.11
N PHE A 348 -8.46 -19.87 -0.08
CA PHE A 348 -7.93 -18.83 -0.96
C PHE A 348 -7.05 -19.43 -2.07
N LEU A 349 -6.95 -18.77 -3.22
CA LEU A 349 -5.98 -19.11 -4.26
C LEU A 349 -4.55 -18.83 -3.77
N THR A 350 -4.39 -17.81 -2.93
CA THR A 350 -3.12 -17.40 -2.32
C THR A 350 -3.06 -17.67 -0.83
N TYR A 351 -2.80 -16.64 0.00
CA TYR A 351 -2.64 -16.78 1.44
C TYR A 351 -3.94 -16.50 2.19
N GLY A 352 -4.05 -16.97 3.43
CA GLY A 352 -5.19 -16.72 4.32
C GLY A 352 -4.86 -16.04 5.65
N ASN A 353 -3.58 -15.77 5.92
CA ASN A 353 -3.11 -15.26 7.21
C ASN A 353 -3.12 -13.72 7.34
N GLY A 354 -3.60 -12.96 6.35
CA GLY A 354 -3.58 -11.49 6.40
C GLY A 354 -2.17 -10.87 6.35
N LYS A 355 -2.11 -9.54 6.31
CA LYS A 355 -0.88 -8.74 6.50
C LYS A 355 -0.92 -8.05 7.87
N SER A 356 0.19 -7.43 8.28
CA SER A 356 0.28 -6.79 9.61
C SER A 356 1.15 -5.54 9.62
N VAL A 357 0.84 -4.64 10.56
CA VAL A 357 1.62 -3.44 10.88
C VAL A 357 2.22 -3.58 12.27
N ALA A 358 3.51 -3.30 12.42
CA ALA A 358 4.19 -3.35 13.71
C ALA A 358 4.70 -1.97 14.15
N ARG A 359 4.73 -1.73 15.46
CA ARG A 359 5.35 -0.52 16.03
C ARG A 359 6.84 -0.56 15.78
N VAL A 360 7.39 0.55 15.31
CA VAL A 360 8.82 0.70 15.05
C VAL A 360 9.53 0.84 16.41
N GLN A 361 10.18 -0.24 16.85
CA GLN A 361 10.78 -0.35 18.18
C GLN A 361 12.11 -1.12 18.16
N ASP A 362 12.80 -1.14 19.30
CA ASP A 362 14.02 -1.95 19.47
C ASP A 362 13.76 -3.44 19.30
N HIS A 363 14.75 -4.12 18.71
CA HIS A 363 14.74 -5.57 18.43
C HIS A 363 13.60 -6.07 17.52
N LEU A 364 12.86 -5.19 16.83
CA LEU A 364 11.91 -5.55 15.78
C LEU A 364 12.59 -6.32 14.64
N ARG A 365 11.92 -7.34 14.09
CA ARG A 365 12.38 -8.16 12.96
C ARG A 365 11.26 -8.52 11.98
N PRO A 366 11.58 -8.81 10.70
CA PRO A 366 10.64 -9.50 9.81
C PRO A 366 10.34 -10.92 10.32
N ASN A 367 9.19 -11.46 9.93
CA ASN A 367 8.82 -12.86 10.15
C ASN A 367 8.14 -13.40 8.88
N GLY A 368 8.85 -13.27 7.75
CA GLY A 368 8.28 -13.40 6.41
C GLY A 368 7.50 -12.15 5.97
N ALA A 369 7.14 -12.07 4.69
CA ALA A 369 6.52 -10.89 4.06
C ALA A 369 5.14 -10.46 4.60
N HIS A 370 4.58 -11.19 5.57
CA HIS A 370 3.20 -11.06 6.09
C HIS A 370 3.15 -10.73 7.59
N ARG A 371 4.27 -10.89 8.31
CA ARG A 371 4.36 -10.75 9.77
C ARG A 371 5.67 -10.10 10.20
N TRP A 372 5.63 -9.54 11.40
CA TRP A 372 6.80 -9.08 12.13
C TRP A 372 6.97 -9.93 13.39
N HIS A 373 8.10 -9.77 14.07
CA HIS A 373 8.34 -10.35 15.38
C HIS A 373 9.37 -9.49 16.14
N ASN A 374 9.79 -9.89 17.34
CA ASN A 374 10.83 -9.21 18.10
C ASN A 374 11.83 -10.22 18.66
N TYR A 375 13.12 -9.89 18.75
CA TYR A 375 14.15 -10.81 19.26
C TYR A 375 14.16 -10.96 20.78
N MET A 376 13.60 -10.01 21.52
CA MET A 376 13.69 -9.94 22.99
C MET A 376 12.37 -10.24 23.71
N LYS A 377 11.25 -10.35 22.97
CA LYS A 377 9.91 -10.66 23.50
C LYS A 377 9.00 -11.25 22.42
N THR A 378 8.00 -12.02 22.83
CA THR A 378 6.82 -12.24 22.00
C THR A 378 6.08 -10.90 21.83
N PRO A 379 5.74 -10.45 20.61
CA PRO A 379 4.93 -9.26 20.42
C PRO A 379 3.52 -9.42 21.01
N ASN A 380 2.95 -8.35 21.56
CA ASN A 380 1.52 -8.30 21.83
C ASN A 380 0.75 -8.01 20.52
N GLU A 381 0.06 -9.02 19.97
CA GLU A 381 -0.64 -8.95 18.69
C GLU A 381 -2.16 -8.79 18.88
N ILE A 382 -2.78 -7.88 18.13
CA ILE A 382 -4.25 -7.82 17.99
C ILE A 382 -4.68 -8.03 16.54
N LYS A 383 -5.91 -8.49 16.35
CA LYS A 383 -6.56 -8.64 15.03
C LYS A 383 -7.73 -7.67 14.94
N LEU A 384 -7.88 -6.96 13.82
CA LEU A 384 -8.96 -5.99 13.63
C LEU A 384 -10.12 -6.55 12.83
N GLU A 385 -11.31 -6.56 13.42
CA GLU A 385 -12.58 -6.89 12.75
C GLU A 385 -12.98 -5.81 11.73
N GLU A 386 -12.63 -4.54 12.01
CA GLU A 386 -13.02 -3.36 11.24
C GLU A 386 -12.07 -3.01 10.08
N ALA A 387 -11.01 -3.79 9.84
CA ALA A 387 -10.05 -3.49 8.77
C ALA A 387 -9.49 -4.76 8.11
N ALA A 388 -9.34 -4.72 6.78
CA ALA A 388 -8.83 -5.83 5.99
C ALA A 388 -7.70 -5.38 5.05
N VAL A 389 -6.96 -6.35 4.50
CA VAL A 389 -6.12 -6.13 3.31
C VAL A 389 -6.80 -6.76 2.09
N LEU A 390 -7.02 -5.97 1.03
CA LEU A 390 -7.62 -6.44 -0.22
C LEU A 390 -6.50 -6.88 -1.15
N HIS A 391 -6.41 -8.17 -1.44
CA HIS A 391 -5.39 -8.76 -2.31
C HIS A 391 -5.99 -8.99 -3.71
N TYR A 392 -5.53 -8.21 -4.69
CA TYR A 392 -5.98 -8.23 -6.09
C TYR A 392 -5.26 -9.31 -6.91
N THR A 393 -5.08 -10.49 -6.32
CA THR A 393 -4.34 -11.61 -6.93
C THR A 393 -5.11 -12.26 -8.09
N TYR A 394 -4.40 -12.61 -9.15
CA TYR A 394 -4.97 -13.20 -10.38
C TYR A 394 -6.14 -12.39 -10.96
N ALA A 395 -6.15 -11.08 -10.74
CA ALA A 395 -7.24 -10.21 -11.17
C ALA A 395 -7.19 -9.89 -12.67
N LYS A 396 -6.08 -10.17 -13.35
CA LYS A 396 -5.95 -10.14 -14.82
C LYS A 396 -5.56 -11.53 -15.34
N PHE A 397 -6.00 -11.88 -16.55
CA PHE A 397 -5.51 -13.08 -17.25
C PHE A 397 -3.97 -13.09 -17.40
N SER A 398 -3.35 -11.92 -17.61
CA SER A 398 -1.89 -11.74 -17.68
C SER A 398 -1.13 -12.08 -16.39
N ASP A 399 -1.82 -12.30 -15.27
CA ASP A 399 -1.17 -12.65 -14.00
C ASP A 399 -0.75 -14.13 -13.99
N LEU A 400 -1.43 -14.98 -14.77
CA LEU A 400 -1.05 -16.37 -15.01
C LEU A 400 0.32 -16.48 -15.72
N THR A 401 0.50 -15.72 -16.81
CA THR A 401 1.74 -15.72 -17.59
C THR A 401 2.84 -14.92 -16.90
N SER A 402 2.54 -13.73 -16.37
CA SER A 402 3.55 -12.90 -15.71
C SER A 402 4.05 -13.45 -14.36
N ARG A 403 3.37 -14.43 -13.73
CA ARG A 403 3.93 -15.23 -12.61
C ARG A 403 4.76 -16.42 -13.12
N ARG A 404 4.34 -17.13 -14.18
CA ARG A 404 5.13 -18.17 -14.87
C ARG A 404 6.50 -17.66 -15.31
N ASP A 405 6.55 -16.50 -15.95
CA ASP A 405 7.75 -15.97 -16.61
C ASP A 405 8.82 -15.45 -15.64
N ARG A 406 8.54 -15.43 -14.33
CA ARG A 406 9.54 -15.18 -13.27
C ARG A 406 10.39 -16.43 -12.95
N CYS A 407 10.06 -17.59 -13.55
CA CYS A 407 10.54 -18.89 -13.07
C CYS A 407 11.08 -19.83 -14.16
N GLY A 408 12.34 -20.24 -13.99
CA GLY A 408 13.02 -21.22 -14.85
C GLY A 408 12.62 -22.69 -14.63
N CYS A 409 11.69 -22.98 -13.71
CA CYS A 409 11.39 -24.35 -13.27
C CYS A 409 10.56 -25.14 -14.29
N LYS A 410 10.87 -26.44 -14.43
CA LYS A 410 10.16 -27.35 -15.35
C LYS A 410 8.75 -27.66 -14.84
N PRO A 411 7.79 -28.00 -15.71
CA PRO A 411 6.42 -28.30 -15.31
C PRO A 411 6.21 -29.76 -14.85
N THR A 412 7.19 -30.34 -14.14
CA THR A 412 7.01 -31.61 -13.41
C THR A 412 6.51 -31.30 -12.00
N LYS A 413 5.76 -32.22 -11.37
CA LYS A 413 5.21 -32.01 -10.01
C LYS A 413 6.34 -31.78 -9.00
N GLU A 414 7.48 -32.42 -9.23
CA GLU A 414 8.69 -32.44 -8.43
C GLU A 414 9.51 -31.14 -8.57
N ASP A 415 9.49 -30.51 -9.74
CA ASP A 415 10.17 -29.22 -9.97
C ASP A 415 9.30 -28.05 -9.49
N VAL A 416 7.99 -28.04 -9.80
CA VAL A 416 7.12 -26.95 -9.32
C VAL A 416 6.99 -26.92 -7.79
N LYS A 417 7.01 -28.08 -7.11
CA LYS A 417 7.03 -28.14 -5.64
C LYS A 417 8.29 -27.52 -5.04
N ARG A 418 9.42 -27.50 -5.75
CA ARG A 418 10.67 -26.85 -5.31
C ARG A 418 10.71 -25.33 -5.54
N CYS A 419 9.79 -24.79 -6.33
CA CYS A 419 9.80 -23.38 -6.78
C CYS A 419 8.61 -22.57 -6.27
N PHE A 420 7.46 -23.21 -6.04
CA PHE A 420 6.21 -22.56 -5.65
C PHE A 420 5.74 -23.09 -4.30
N MET A 421 5.46 -22.17 -3.36
CA MET A 421 4.93 -22.51 -2.04
C MET A 421 3.44 -22.88 -2.08
N LEU A 422 2.67 -22.24 -2.97
CA LEU A 422 1.22 -22.35 -3.07
C LEU A 422 0.82 -23.41 -4.10
N ASP A 423 -0.20 -24.21 -3.79
CA ASP A 423 -0.69 -25.25 -4.72
C ASP A 423 -1.36 -24.68 -5.98
N PHE A 424 -1.97 -23.49 -5.89
CA PHE A 424 -2.51 -22.82 -7.07
C PHE A 424 -1.40 -22.41 -8.04
N ASP A 425 -0.33 -21.77 -7.55
CA ASP A 425 0.87 -21.45 -8.34
C ASP A 425 1.48 -22.70 -9.00
N ARG A 426 1.51 -23.85 -8.29
CA ARG A 426 1.96 -25.15 -8.84
C ARG A 426 1.08 -25.59 -10.01
N SER A 427 -0.24 -25.58 -9.85
CA SER A 427 -1.20 -25.92 -10.92
C SER A 427 -1.06 -25.01 -12.13
N VAL A 428 -0.97 -23.69 -11.92
CA VAL A 428 -0.73 -22.67 -12.96
C VAL A 428 0.58 -22.94 -13.69
N SER A 429 1.66 -23.26 -12.97
CA SER A 429 2.97 -23.52 -13.57
C SER A 429 3.06 -24.84 -14.34
N ILE A 430 2.25 -25.85 -14.00
CA ILE A 430 2.11 -27.06 -14.81
C ILE A 430 1.32 -26.72 -16.07
N TYR A 431 0.10 -26.21 -15.93
CA TYR A 431 -0.85 -26.00 -17.04
C TYR A 431 -0.32 -25.04 -18.11
N ASN A 432 0.20 -23.87 -17.72
CA ASN A 432 0.69 -22.82 -18.65
C ASN A 432 1.99 -23.18 -19.40
N ARG A 433 2.49 -24.42 -19.22
CA ARG A 433 3.80 -24.88 -19.70
C ARG A 433 3.75 -26.31 -20.25
N SER A 434 2.65 -27.05 -20.01
CA SER A 434 2.28 -28.27 -20.73
C SER A 434 1.54 -27.95 -22.04
N THR A 435 2.26 -27.35 -22.99
CA THR A 435 1.83 -27.09 -24.39
C THR A 435 0.53 -26.31 -24.64
N ALA A 436 -0.15 -25.80 -23.61
CA ALA A 436 -1.46 -25.17 -23.72
C ALA A 436 -1.47 -23.90 -24.60
N THR A 437 -2.52 -23.73 -25.41
CA THR A 437 -2.74 -22.50 -26.20
C THR A 437 -3.23 -21.34 -25.32
N GLU A 438 -3.31 -20.12 -25.87
CA GLU A 438 -3.85 -18.97 -25.14
C GLU A 438 -5.35 -19.15 -24.81
N GLU A 439 -6.11 -19.78 -25.72
CA GLU A 439 -7.52 -20.13 -25.54
C GLU A 439 -7.71 -21.19 -24.44
N GLU A 440 -6.83 -22.20 -24.35
CA GLU A 440 -6.85 -23.21 -23.30
C GLU A 440 -6.52 -22.60 -21.93
N MET A 441 -5.47 -21.77 -21.85
CA MET A 441 -5.15 -21.00 -20.63
C MET A 441 -6.31 -20.08 -20.23
N LEU A 442 -6.99 -19.44 -21.18
CA LEU A 442 -8.15 -18.58 -20.91
C LEU A 442 -9.37 -19.38 -20.44
N SER A 443 -9.59 -20.58 -20.99
CA SER A 443 -10.63 -21.51 -20.52
C SER A 443 -10.37 -21.94 -19.08
N TRP A 444 -9.13 -22.33 -18.77
CA TRP A 444 -8.71 -22.70 -17.42
C TRP A 444 -8.87 -21.54 -16.42
N TYR A 445 -8.51 -20.31 -16.82
CA TYR A 445 -8.70 -19.10 -16.02
C TYR A 445 -10.19 -18.85 -15.70
N ARG A 446 -11.08 -19.02 -16.69
CA ARG A 446 -12.54 -18.90 -16.50
C ARG A 446 -13.07 -19.93 -15.51
N GLU A 447 -12.62 -21.17 -15.62
CA GLU A 447 -13.03 -22.29 -14.76
C GLU A 447 -12.55 -22.11 -13.31
N HIS A 448 -11.30 -21.68 -13.10
CA HIS A 448 -10.66 -21.70 -11.78
C HIS A 448 -10.69 -20.36 -11.03
N VAL A 449 -10.75 -19.22 -11.73
CA VAL A 449 -10.67 -17.88 -11.11
C VAL A 449 -11.94 -17.06 -11.30
N VAL A 450 -12.51 -17.03 -12.52
CA VAL A 450 -13.63 -16.13 -12.84
C VAL A 450 -14.95 -16.64 -12.27
N TRP A 451 -15.69 -15.79 -11.55
CA TRP A 451 -16.98 -16.09 -10.94
C TRP A 451 -18.14 -15.88 -11.93
N GLY A 452 -18.16 -16.70 -12.98
CA GLY A 452 -19.18 -16.68 -14.04
C GLY A 452 -20.55 -17.22 -13.60
N ASP A 453 -20.57 -18.23 -12.72
CA ASP A 453 -21.81 -18.79 -12.16
C ASP A 453 -22.59 -17.70 -11.38
N LYS A 454 -23.83 -17.44 -11.79
CA LYS A 454 -24.69 -16.42 -11.18
C LYS A 454 -25.39 -16.91 -9.92
N GLU A 455 -25.70 -18.19 -9.81
CA GLU A 455 -26.44 -18.76 -8.68
C GLU A 455 -25.53 -18.95 -7.47
N VAL A 456 -24.38 -19.60 -7.65
CA VAL A 456 -23.35 -19.79 -6.62
C VAL A 456 -22.85 -18.43 -6.12
N LYS A 457 -22.55 -17.50 -7.03
CA LYS A 457 -22.16 -16.12 -6.67
C LYS A 457 -23.25 -15.40 -5.88
N THR A 458 -24.51 -15.46 -6.30
CA THR A 458 -25.63 -14.83 -5.58
C THR A 458 -25.85 -15.45 -4.21
N LYS A 459 -25.70 -16.78 -4.08
CA LYS A 459 -25.79 -17.51 -2.82
C LYS A 459 -24.68 -17.12 -1.85
N LEU A 460 -23.43 -17.06 -2.31
CA LEU A 460 -22.27 -16.65 -1.50
C LEU A 460 -22.32 -15.16 -1.11
N LEU A 461 -22.84 -14.28 -1.98
CA LEU A 461 -23.12 -12.87 -1.65
C LEU A 461 -24.20 -12.74 -0.57
N ARG A 462 -25.34 -13.46 -0.71
CA ARG A 462 -26.41 -13.51 0.31
C ARG A 462 -25.95 -14.09 1.65
N LYS A 463 -24.91 -14.93 1.65
CA LYS A 463 -24.27 -15.48 2.85
C LYS A 463 -23.09 -14.63 3.36
N GLY A 464 -22.73 -13.53 2.70
CA GLY A 464 -21.64 -12.64 3.11
C GLY A 464 -20.22 -13.22 2.96
N ILE A 465 -20.08 -14.41 2.37
CA ILE A 465 -18.79 -15.02 1.99
C ILE A 465 -18.12 -14.17 0.92
N LEU A 466 -18.88 -13.83 -0.11
CA LEU A 466 -18.52 -12.77 -1.06
C LEU A 466 -19.11 -11.45 -0.57
N THR A 467 -18.37 -10.37 -0.75
CA THR A 467 -18.78 -9.00 -0.42
C THR A 467 -18.40 -8.06 -1.55
N ARG A 468 -19.12 -6.94 -1.69
CA ARG A 468 -18.75 -5.86 -2.62
C ARG A 468 -18.18 -4.68 -1.86
N ILE A 469 -17.03 -4.17 -2.32
CA ILE A 469 -16.27 -3.08 -1.71
C ILE A 469 -15.90 -2.10 -2.83
N TYR A 470 -16.33 -0.84 -2.68
CA TYR A 470 -16.19 0.19 -3.70
C TYR A 470 -15.29 1.35 -3.29
N SER A 471 -14.95 1.50 -2.00
CA SER A 471 -14.18 2.66 -1.50
C SER A 471 -12.82 2.85 -2.21
N PRO A 472 -11.99 1.79 -2.45
CA PRO A 472 -10.72 1.96 -3.16
C PRO A 472 -10.92 2.37 -4.61
N MET A 473 -11.92 1.78 -5.29
CA MET A 473 -12.30 2.10 -6.67
C MET A 473 -12.70 3.56 -6.83
N VAL A 474 -13.54 4.10 -5.94
CA VAL A 474 -13.95 5.51 -5.94
C VAL A 474 -12.76 6.44 -5.66
N VAL A 475 -11.94 6.15 -4.65
CA VAL A 475 -10.76 6.98 -4.31
C VAL A 475 -9.73 6.98 -5.45
N ILE A 476 -9.44 5.82 -6.04
CA ILE A 476 -8.47 5.71 -7.14
C ILE A 476 -9.01 6.33 -8.44
N GLN A 477 -10.31 6.23 -8.72
CA GLN A 477 -10.93 6.93 -9.84
C GLN A 477 -10.84 8.46 -9.67
N ALA A 478 -11.17 8.99 -8.49
CA ALA A 478 -11.05 10.42 -8.21
C ALA A 478 -9.59 10.92 -8.34
N LEU A 479 -8.59 10.12 -7.92
CA LEU A 479 -7.16 10.43 -8.08
C LEU A 479 -6.68 10.41 -9.55
N LYS A 480 -7.35 9.65 -10.43
CA LYS A 480 -7.12 9.69 -11.88
C LYS A 480 -7.76 10.94 -12.49
N GLU A 481 -9.03 11.18 -12.19
CA GLU A 481 -9.84 12.27 -12.75
C GLU A 481 -9.31 13.66 -12.33
N SER A 482 -8.74 13.79 -11.14
CA SER A 482 -8.04 14.99 -10.69
C SER A 482 -6.67 15.22 -11.35
N GLY A 483 -6.24 14.35 -12.27
CA GLY A 483 -5.01 14.51 -13.06
C GLY A 483 -3.70 14.38 -12.27
N VAL A 484 -3.74 13.93 -11.01
CA VAL A 484 -2.57 13.89 -10.11
C VAL A 484 -1.46 12.99 -10.66
N PHE A 485 -1.80 11.84 -11.23
CA PHE A 485 -0.82 10.91 -11.80
C PHE A 485 -0.13 11.51 -13.04
N SER A 486 -0.89 12.14 -13.94
CA SER A 486 -0.34 12.84 -15.11
C SER A 486 0.51 14.05 -14.74
N ALA A 487 0.14 14.80 -13.70
CA ALA A 487 0.92 15.94 -13.21
C ALA A 487 2.30 15.48 -12.68
N VAL A 488 2.34 14.40 -11.89
CA VAL A 488 3.58 13.79 -11.39
C VAL A 488 4.50 13.33 -12.52
N VAL A 489 3.99 12.57 -13.49
CA VAL A 489 4.76 12.10 -14.66
C VAL A 489 5.27 13.29 -15.50
N SER A 490 4.47 14.36 -15.61
CA SER A 490 4.85 15.59 -16.31
C SER A 490 5.95 16.37 -15.58
N SER A 491 5.91 16.47 -14.24
CA SER A 491 6.97 17.12 -13.45
C SER A 491 8.30 16.37 -13.48
N ALA A 492 8.27 15.03 -13.50
CA ALA A 492 9.45 14.21 -13.71
C ALA A 492 10.04 14.41 -15.12
N SER A 493 9.19 14.72 -16.11
CA SER A 493 9.62 14.98 -17.49
C SER A 493 10.22 16.38 -17.66
N SER A 494 9.60 17.42 -17.10
CA SER A 494 10.09 18.81 -17.19
C SER A 494 11.42 19.03 -16.44
N THR A 495 11.64 18.33 -15.33
CA THR A 495 12.93 18.35 -14.61
C THR A 495 14.09 17.69 -15.37
N ASN A 496 13.81 16.83 -16.37
CA ASN A 496 14.85 16.38 -17.31
C ASN A 496 15.21 17.47 -18.34
N LEU A 497 14.26 18.32 -18.77
CA LEU A 497 14.57 19.46 -19.65
C LEU A 497 15.40 20.53 -18.93
N SER A 498 15.01 20.92 -17.71
CA SER A 498 15.77 21.95 -16.96
C SER A 498 17.20 21.49 -16.65
N LYS A 499 17.41 20.24 -16.22
CA LYS A 499 18.75 19.68 -16.01
C LYS A 499 19.57 19.60 -17.31
N LYS A 500 18.98 19.21 -18.44
CA LYS A 500 19.67 19.22 -19.75
C LYS A 500 20.06 20.64 -20.19
N ASN A 501 19.17 21.61 -20.04
CA ASN A 501 19.43 23.00 -20.40
C ASN A 501 20.51 23.64 -19.51
N PHE A 502 20.51 23.32 -18.21
CA PHE A 502 21.55 23.75 -17.27
C PHE A 502 22.94 23.20 -17.65
N LEU A 503 23.05 21.89 -17.90
CA LEU A 503 24.29 21.26 -18.37
C LEU A 503 24.75 21.85 -19.73
N ALA A 504 23.83 22.08 -20.66
CA ALA A 504 24.13 22.73 -21.94
C ALA A 504 24.64 24.17 -21.78
N SER A 505 24.15 24.92 -20.78
CA SER A 505 24.67 26.26 -20.47
C SER A 505 26.08 26.21 -19.88
N MET A 506 26.38 25.25 -18.99
CA MET A 506 27.73 25.08 -18.45
C MET A 506 28.76 24.69 -19.53
N HIS A 507 28.37 23.87 -20.51
CA HIS A 507 29.26 23.57 -21.65
C HIS A 507 29.53 24.80 -22.54
N LYS A 508 28.59 25.74 -22.67
CA LYS A 508 28.84 27.02 -23.35
C LYS A 508 29.76 27.96 -22.55
N SER A 509 29.77 27.88 -21.22
CA SER A 509 30.65 28.70 -20.38
C SER A 509 32.15 28.37 -20.51
N ASN A 510 32.50 27.18 -20.99
CA ASN A 510 33.89 26.72 -21.09
C ASN A 510 34.54 26.91 -22.48
N SER A 511 33.82 27.42 -23.49
CA SER A 511 34.35 27.54 -24.86
C SER A 511 35.01 28.88 -25.20
N SER A 512 35.34 29.71 -24.21
CA SER A 512 35.83 31.09 -24.42
C SER A 512 37.17 31.40 -23.74
N ARG A 513 38.09 30.41 -23.64
CA ARG A 513 39.47 30.69 -23.19
C ARG A 513 40.52 29.63 -23.59
N SER A 514 41.06 29.72 -24.81
CA SER A 514 42.51 29.60 -25.12
C SER A 514 42.73 29.75 -26.63
N GLU A 515 43.55 30.70 -27.06
CA GLU A 515 44.02 30.83 -28.45
C GLU A 515 45.48 30.41 -28.59
N SER A 516 45.84 29.87 -29.77
CA SER A 516 47.23 29.63 -30.22
C SER A 516 47.99 28.53 -29.42
N LEU A 517 48.96 27.76 -29.93
CA LEU A 517 49.81 27.80 -31.13
C LEU A 517 49.99 26.37 -31.70
N THR A 518 50.59 26.23 -32.90
CA THR A 518 50.74 24.94 -33.63
C THR A 518 52.18 24.54 -33.94
N SER A 519 52.43 23.21 -34.03
CA SER A 519 53.66 22.54 -34.52
C SER A 519 54.90 22.62 -33.60
N LYS A 520 55.88 21.69 -33.63
CA LYS A 520 56.21 20.60 -34.58
C LYS A 520 56.50 19.26 -33.90
N ASP A 521 56.51 18.20 -34.70
CA ASP A 521 56.73 16.79 -34.34
C ASP A 521 58.19 16.44 -34.00
N LYS A 522 58.35 15.36 -33.22
CA LYS A 522 59.32 14.29 -33.54
C LYS A 522 58.92 12.97 -32.87
N GLU A 523 59.07 11.88 -33.61
CA GLU A 523 58.60 10.54 -33.27
C GLU A 523 59.75 9.63 -32.81
N SER A 524 59.52 8.81 -31.77
CA SER A 524 60.37 7.66 -31.43
C SER A 524 59.68 6.66 -30.49
N GLN A 525 59.03 5.65 -31.08
CA GLN A 525 58.76 4.28 -30.56
C GLN A 525 58.41 4.08 -29.07
N GLY A 526 57.19 3.59 -28.77
CA GLY A 526 56.88 3.09 -27.41
C GLY A 526 55.45 2.60 -27.14
N ILE A 527 55.14 1.36 -27.52
CA ILE A 527 54.09 0.47 -26.95
C ILE A 527 52.60 0.87 -27.15
N SER A 528 51.81 -0.13 -27.54
CA SER A 528 50.36 -0.12 -27.81
C SER A 528 49.48 0.46 -26.69
N ALA A 529 48.57 1.38 -27.06
CA ALA A 529 47.42 1.79 -26.26
C ALA A 529 46.14 1.91 -27.14
N ARG A 530 45.53 0.77 -27.49
CA ARG A 530 44.41 0.72 -28.44
C ARG A 530 43.07 1.16 -27.83
N ARG A 531 42.83 2.48 -27.84
CA ARG A 531 41.50 3.17 -27.83
C ARG A 531 40.31 2.28 -27.43
N HIS A 532 40.00 2.20 -26.13
CA HIS A 532 38.71 1.68 -25.68
C HIS A 532 37.64 2.77 -25.77
N LEU A 533 36.53 2.47 -26.44
CA LEU A 533 35.29 3.21 -26.24
C LEU A 533 34.76 2.89 -24.83
N LEU A 534 34.16 3.87 -24.18
CA LEU A 534 33.26 3.64 -23.04
C LEU A 534 31.99 2.97 -23.58
N GLY A 535 32.00 1.63 -23.61
CA GLY A 535 30.83 0.83 -23.92
C GLY A 535 29.76 0.99 -22.84
N ALA A 536 28.49 0.84 -23.21
CA ALA A 536 27.43 0.71 -22.23
C ALA A 536 27.66 -0.55 -21.38
N GLU A 537 27.58 -0.44 -20.06
CA GLU A 537 27.66 -1.61 -19.17
C GLU A 537 26.44 -2.50 -19.43
N SER A 538 26.67 -3.62 -20.10
CA SER A 538 25.66 -4.64 -20.33
C SER A 538 25.19 -5.22 -19.00
N ALA A 539 23.89 -5.51 -18.87
CA ALA A 539 23.35 -6.20 -17.71
C ALA A 539 24.09 -7.52 -17.50
N VAL A 540 24.66 -7.69 -16.30
CA VAL A 540 25.39 -8.90 -15.91
C VAL A 540 24.36 -9.95 -15.47
N PRO A 541 24.37 -11.18 -16.03
CA PRO A 541 23.48 -12.26 -15.58
C PRO A 541 23.81 -12.66 -14.13
N PRO A 542 22.84 -13.19 -13.37
CA PRO A 542 23.05 -13.52 -11.96
C PRO A 542 24.15 -14.56 -11.77
N LEU A 543 25.06 -14.28 -10.84
CA LEU A 543 26.03 -15.25 -10.32
C LEU A 543 25.45 -15.91 -9.06
N SER A 544 25.77 -17.19 -8.86
CA SER A 544 25.43 -17.89 -7.63
C SER A 544 26.12 -17.24 -6.42
N PRO A 545 25.48 -17.22 -5.23
CA PRO A 545 26.15 -16.80 -4.00
C PRO A 545 27.37 -17.69 -3.69
N PRO A 546 28.36 -17.18 -2.92
CA PRO A 546 29.57 -17.94 -2.61
C PRO A 546 29.22 -19.23 -1.87
N GLY A 547 29.63 -20.37 -2.44
CA GLY A 547 29.51 -21.66 -1.78
C GLY A 547 30.48 -21.78 -0.61
N MET A 548 30.13 -22.62 0.38
CA MET A 548 31.14 -23.14 1.30
C MET A 548 32.11 -24.00 0.50
N GLU A 549 33.40 -23.71 0.58
CA GLU A 549 34.42 -24.62 0.05
C GLU A 549 34.32 -25.96 0.78
N HIS A 550 34.39 -27.07 0.03
CA HIS A 550 34.41 -28.40 0.63
C HIS A 550 35.72 -28.57 1.43
N ALA A 551 35.64 -28.43 2.75
CA ALA A 551 36.65 -28.97 3.65
C ALA A 551 36.79 -30.47 3.36
N GLY A 552 37.95 -30.87 2.85
CA GLY A 552 38.17 -32.22 2.36
C GLY A 552 38.03 -33.26 3.46
N LEU A 553 37.19 -34.27 3.23
CA LEU A 553 37.27 -35.52 3.96
C LEU A 553 38.59 -36.21 3.57
N VAL A 554 39.55 -36.22 4.49
CA VAL A 554 40.68 -37.14 4.43
C VAL A 554 40.11 -38.53 4.68
N THR A 555 40.19 -39.40 3.68
CA THR A 555 40.00 -40.84 3.85
C THR A 555 41.25 -41.44 4.48
N GLU A 556 41.08 -42.32 5.46
CA GLU A 556 42.09 -43.34 5.74
C GLU A 556 41.97 -44.44 4.67
N ASP A 557 43.13 -44.98 4.27
CA ASP A 557 43.40 -45.99 3.24
C ASP A 557 42.96 -45.69 1.77
#